data_AF-I4VK72-F1
#
_entry.id   AF-I4VK72-F1
#
_cell.length_a   1.000
_cell.length_b   1.000
_cell.length_c   1.000
_cell.angle_alpha   90.00
_cell.angle_beta   90.00
_cell.angle_gamma   90.00
#
_symmetry.space_group_name_H-M   'P 1'
#
loop_
_entity.id
_entity.type
_entity.pdbx_description
1 polymer ?
#
loop_
_entity_poly.entity_id
_entity_poly.type
_entity_poly.pdbx_seq_one_letter_code
_entity_poly.pdbx_strand_id
1 'polypeptide(L)'
;MNTLIPARLAALRQAMQQHGVAACIVPSADPHLSEYLPEHWQARAWLSGFTGSAGTLVVTARHAGLWTDSRYFSQAERQLDGTGFTLMKLRVPHTPEHLQWLAEQLHGGDTVAVAGDSVPLAAQRQMENLLGEAGARLRTDLDLPGEIWTDRPALPHAPITEHVLAYACTSRADKFARLRSAMRKRKATHHLVSSVDDIAWLTNLRGSDVECNPVFLAHLLVSADAGATLFTGRTKLDDRTVATLAADGITVADYATVTDALASLPAGSALLLDPGRVVSAIAAAIPVTVQRIEAANPSTAFKAVKNADELDHIREVMRRDGAALAHAFHEIEHQLGEGKALTELDVHRLVHAARAAQPDFVGESFATIAGYQANGAMPHYRATQESHSALKAEACC
;
A
#
# COMPACT_ATOMS: atom_id res chain seq x y z
N MET A 1 -20.45 14.83 -0.74
CA MET A 1 -19.56 14.06 0.16
C MET A 1 -18.94 14.92 1.26
N ASN A 2 -18.50 16.17 0.99
CA ASN A 2 -17.86 17.01 2.03
C ASN A 2 -18.72 17.37 3.26
N THR A 3 -20.05 17.29 3.19
CA THR A 3 -20.94 17.65 4.30
C THR A 3 -20.83 16.75 5.52
N LEU A 4 -20.34 15.51 5.36
CA LEU A 4 -20.16 14.56 6.47
C LEU A 4 -18.79 14.66 7.14
N ILE A 5 -17.81 15.28 6.48
CA ILE A 5 -16.43 15.33 6.96
C ILE A 5 -16.30 16.08 8.30
N PRO A 6 -16.92 17.25 8.50
CA PRO A 6 -16.88 17.92 9.80
C PRO A 6 -17.44 17.06 10.95
N ALA A 7 -18.47 16.25 10.68
CA ALA A 7 -19.03 15.33 11.67
C ALA A 7 -18.08 14.18 12.01
N ARG A 8 -17.38 13.62 11.01
CA ARG A 8 -16.32 12.61 11.21
C ARG A 8 -15.17 13.14 12.05
N LEU A 9 -14.71 14.37 11.77
CA LEU A 9 -13.67 15.03 12.56
C LEU A 9 -14.11 15.26 14.02
N ALA A 10 -15.37 15.65 14.24
CA ALA A 10 -15.92 15.80 15.59
C ALA A 10 -15.98 14.45 16.34
N ALA A 11 -16.42 13.39 15.68
CA ALA A 11 -16.44 12.03 16.23
C ALA A 11 -15.04 11.54 16.60
N LEU A 12 -14.04 11.80 15.75
CA LEU A 12 -12.65 11.43 16.04
C LEU A 12 -12.13 12.14 17.29
N ARG A 13 -12.40 13.44 17.43
CA ARG A 13 -12.01 14.21 18.63
C ARG A 13 -12.71 13.68 19.89
N GLN A 14 -13.97 13.24 19.77
CA GLN A 14 -14.67 12.61 20.89
C GLN A 14 -14.03 11.28 21.29
N ALA A 15 -13.69 10.41 20.33
CA ALA A 15 -12.97 9.17 20.59
C ALA A 15 -11.60 9.44 21.23
N MET A 16 -10.85 10.42 20.71
CA MET A 16 -9.59 10.87 21.30
C MET A 16 -9.76 11.28 22.77
N GLN A 17 -10.79 12.07 23.11
CA GLN A 17 -11.06 12.48 24.50
C GLN A 17 -11.37 11.28 25.40
N GLN A 18 -12.15 10.31 24.92
CA GLN A 18 -12.50 9.10 25.68
C GLN A 18 -11.27 8.26 26.03
N HIS A 19 -10.27 8.22 25.15
CA HIS A 19 -9.03 7.49 25.35
C HIS A 19 -7.88 8.33 25.96
N GLY A 20 -8.13 9.60 26.30
CA GLY A 20 -7.10 10.49 26.84
C GLY A 20 -5.98 10.82 25.85
N VAL A 21 -6.29 10.81 24.54
CA VAL A 21 -5.35 11.06 23.45
C VAL A 21 -5.37 12.54 23.07
N ALA A 22 -4.20 13.19 23.12
CA ALA A 22 -4.02 14.59 22.76
C ALA A 22 -3.94 14.80 21.24
N ALA A 23 -3.36 13.84 20.53
CA ALA A 23 -3.25 13.87 19.07
C ALA A 23 -3.39 12.48 18.44
N CYS A 24 -4.05 12.42 17.29
CA CYS A 24 -4.18 11.22 16.47
C CYS A 24 -3.48 11.44 15.12
N ILE A 25 -2.62 10.49 14.75
CA ILE A 25 -1.93 10.45 13.46
C ILE A 25 -2.63 9.41 12.59
N VAL A 26 -2.95 9.76 11.35
CA VAL A 26 -3.56 8.85 10.37
C VAL A 26 -2.69 8.84 9.11
N PRO A 27 -1.78 7.86 8.96
CA PRO A 27 -0.93 7.73 7.79
C PRO A 27 -1.71 7.17 6.59
N SER A 28 -1.03 7.07 5.45
CA SER A 28 -1.50 6.33 4.27
C SER A 28 -0.79 4.99 4.21
N ALA A 29 -1.31 4.01 4.93
CA ALA A 29 -0.69 2.71 5.04
C ALA A 29 -1.73 1.64 5.38
N ASP A 30 -1.43 0.41 4.98
CA ASP A 30 -2.08 -0.81 5.41
C ASP A 30 -1.05 -1.68 6.18
N PRO A 31 -1.42 -2.88 6.68
CA PRO A 31 -0.52 -3.81 7.39
C PRO A 31 0.66 -4.32 6.57
N HIS A 32 0.67 -4.01 5.27
CA HIS A 32 1.69 -4.42 4.31
C HIS A 32 2.52 -3.23 3.79
N LEU A 33 2.20 -2.02 4.24
CA LEU A 33 2.83 -0.76 3.83
C LEU A 33 2.79 -0.57 2.31
N SER A 34 1.64 -0.90 1.72
CA SER A 34 1.35 -0.79 0.29
C SER A 34 1.27 0.68 -0.16
N GLU A 35 1.61 0.93 -1.43
CA GLU A 35 1.49 2.27 -2.03
C GLU A 35 0.02 2.63 -2.35
N TYR A 36 -0.71 1.69 -2.93
CA TYR A 36 -2.16 1.77 -3.10
C TYR A 36 -2.82 0.90 -2.04
N LEU A 37 -3.93 1.37 -1.47
CA LEU A 37 -4.56 0.76 -0.32
C LEU A 37 -5.92 0.17 -0.70
N PRO A 38 -6.26 -1.05 -0.26
CA PRO A 38 -7.65 -1.49 -0.22
C PRO A 38 -8.50 -0.50 0.56
N GLU A 39 -9.77 -0.36 0.20
CA GLU A 39 -10.69 0.65 0.78
C GLU A 39 -10.74 0.59 2.31
N HIS A 40 -10.61 -0.61 2.89
CA HIS A 40 -10.59 -0.85 4.34
C HIS A 40 -9.55 0.00 5.09
N TRP A 41 -8.42 0.37 4.47
CA TRP A 41 -7.36 1.17 5.10
C TRP A 41 -7.30 2.62 4.60
N GLN A 42 -8.30 3.06 3.84
CA GLN A 42 -8.36 4.45 3.33
C GLN A 42 -8.94 5.45 4.35
N ALA A 43 -8.62 5.28 5.64
CA ALA A 43 -9.14 6.11 6.73
C ALA A 43 -8.81 7.60 6.53
N ARG A 44 -7.62 7.91 5.98
CA ARG A 44 -7.22 9.27 5.62
C ARG A 44 -8.18 9.91 4.62
N ALA A 45 -8.51 9.18 3.54
CA ALA A 45 -9.43 9.67 2.51
C ALA A 45 -10.86 9.77 3.05
N TRP A 46 -11.31 8.78 3.83
CA TRP A 46 -12.63 8.81 4.46
C TRP A 46 -12.79 9.96 5.47
N LEU A 47 -11.77 10.23 6.28
CA LEU A 47 -11.78 11.31 7.27
C LEU A 47 -11.73 12.69 6.64
N SER A 48 -10.90 12.90 5.61
CA SER A 48 -10.58 14.25 5.11
C SER A 48 -11.15 14.59 3.73
N GLY A 49 -11.64 13.59 2.99
CA GLY A 49 -12.03 13.75 1.58
C GLY A 49 -10.84 13.82 0.61
N PHE A 50 -9.59 13.84 1.11
CA PHE A 50 -8.41 13.89 0.26
C PHE A 50 -8.05 12.51 -0.32
N THR A 51 -8.03 12.42 -1.65
CA THR A 51 -7.87 11.15 -2.39
C THR A 51 -6.50 10.95 -3.04
N GLY A 52 -5.54 11.86 -2.86
CA GLY A 52 -4.18 11.69 -3.40
C GLY A 52 -3.46 10.48 -2.77
N SER A 53 -2.52 9.82 -3.44
CA SER A 53 -1.95 8.58 -2.87
C SER A 53 -1.10 8.82 -1.62
N ALA A 54 -0.46 9.98 -1.48
CA ALA A 54 0.43 10.28 -0.36
C ALA A 54 -0.12 11.37 0.58
N GLY A 55 -0.04 11.12 1.88
CA GLY A 55 -0.25 12.14 2.91
C GLY A 55 -0.44 11.57 4.31
N THR A 56 -0.32 12.44 5.32
CA THR A 56 -0.53 12.07 6.73
C THR A 56 -1.45 13.10 7.37
N LEU A 57 -2.54 12.64 7.99
CA LEU A 57 -3.34 13.51 8.84
C LEU A 57 -2.76 13.55 10.24
N VAL A 58 -2.79 14.74 10.85
CA VAL A 58 -2.61 14.90 12.30
C VAL A 58 -3.79 15.69 12.82
N VAL A 59 -4.50 15.12 13.77
CA VAL A 59 -5.65 15.73 14.43
C VAL A 59 -5.34 15.93 15.90
N THR A 60 -5.53 17.15 16.38
CA THR A 60 -5.51 17.49 17.81
C THR A 60 -6.89 17.97 18.24
N ALA A 61 -7.06 18.28 19.53
CA ALA A 61 -8.30 18.88 20.03
C ALA A 61 -8.70 20.17 19.28
N ARG A 62 -7.73 20.91 18.73
CA ARG A 62 -7.96 22.25 18.13
C ARG A 62 -7.53 22.37 16.68
N HIS A 63 -6.67 21.48 16.19
CA HIS A 63 -6.15 21.50 14.83
C HIS A 63 -6.44 20.19 14.09
N ALA A 64 -6.52 20.26 12.77
CA ALA A 64 -6.58 19.10 11.89
C ALA A 64 -5.83 19.46 10.61
N GLY A 65 -4.69 18.81 10.38
CA GLY A 65 -3.80 19.11 9.27
C GLY A 65 -3.56 17.91 8.39
N LEU A 66 -3.39 18.13 7.09
CA LEU A 66 -2.93 17.13 6.12
C LEU A 66 -1.55 17.53 5.60
N TRP A 67 -0.54 16.72 5.90
CA TRP A 67 0.79 16.86 5.31
C TRP A 67 0.86 16.04 4.04
N THR A 68 1.18 16.67 2.91
CA THR A 68 1.41 15.98 1.63
C THR A 68 2.50 16.70 0.84
N ASP A 69 2.96 16.09 -0.25
CA ASP A 69 4.01 16.61 -1.11
C ASP A 69 3.46 17.42 -2.30
N SER A 70 4.37 18.04 -3.06
CA SER A 70 4.03 19.00 -4.11
C SER A 70 3.20 18.44 -5.26
N ARG A 71 3.15 17.11 -5.44
CA ARG A 71 2.30 16.46 -6.44
C ARG A 71 0.82 16.69 -6.16
N TYR A 72 0.47 16.96 -4.90
CA TYR A 72 -0.91 16.98 -4.41
C TYR A 72 -1.40 18.34 -3.90
N PHE A 73 -0.61 19.42 -3.95
CA PHE A 73 -1.01 20.71 -3.37
C PHE A 73 -2.32 21.24 -3.96
N SER A 74 -2.42 21.39 -5.29
CA SER A 74 -3.64 21.90 -5.95
C SER A 74 -4.84 20.96 -5.80
N GLN A 75 -4.60 19.67 -5.62
CA GLN A 75 -5.66 18.70 -5.33
C GLN A 75 -6.16 18.86 -3.89
N ALA A 76 -5.25 18.91 -2.92
CA ALA A 76 -5.58 19.04 -1.51
C ALA A 76 -6.27 20.37 -1.20
N GLU A 77 -5.83 21.49 -1.78
CA GLU A 77 -6.51 22.79 -1.63
C GLU A 77 -7.99 22.71 -2.03
N ARG A 78 -8.30 22.04 -3.15
CA ARG A 78 -9.68 21.85 -3.62
C ARG A 78 -10.47 20.86 -2.76
N GLN A 79 -9.88 19.72 -2.42
CA GLN A 79 -10.58 18.64 -1.74
C GLN A 79 -10.83 18.92 -0.26
N LEU A 80 -9.93 19.67 0.39
CA LEU A 80 -10.03 20.01 1.81
C LEU A 80 -10.89 21.26 2.06
N ASP A 81 -11.32 21.99 1.03
CA ASP A 81 -12.15 23.18 1.21
C ASP A 81 -13.46 22.85 1.94
N GLY A 82 -13.75 23.62 3.00
CA GLY A 82 -14.91 23.43 3.87
C GLY A 82 -14.90 22.16 4.74
N THR A 83 -13.82 21.36 4.74
CA THR A 83 -13.75 20.09 5.51
C THR A 83 -13.34 20.28 6.97
N GLY A 84 -12.68 21.39 7.30
CA GLY A 84 -12.05 21.62 8.60
C GLY A 84 -10.61 21.11 8.72
N PHE A 85 -10.09 20.44 7.68
CA PHE A 85 -8.68 20.10 7.57
C PHE A 85 -7.89 21.19 6.83
N THR A 86 -6.68 21.46 7.31
CA THR A 86 -5.77 22.45 6.71
C THR A 86 -4.66 21.75 5.93
N LEU A 87 -4.37 22.18 4.71
CA LEU A 87 -3.21 21.69 3.97
C LEU A 87 -1.91 22.20 4.60
N MET A 88 -1.02 21.27 4.92
CA MET A 88 0.34 21.51 5.41
C MET A 88 1.33 21.07 4.32
N LYS A 89 1.88 22.03 3.58
CA LYS A 89 2.76 21.76 2.43
C LYS A 89 4.13 21.28 2.91
N LEU A 90 4.50 20.03 2.62
CA LEU A 90 5.85 19.54 2.91
C LEU A 90 6.89 20.36 2.14
N ARG A 91 7.95 20.78 2.84
CA ARG A 91 9.10 21.47 2.27
C ARG A 91 10.11 20.47 1.73
N VAL A 92 10.30 19.37 2.44
CA VAL A 92 11.20 18.29 2.02
C VAL A 92 10.40 16.98 1.93
N PRO A 93 10.31 16.35 0.74
CA PRO A 93 9.65 15.06 0.59
C PRO A 93 10.19 14.02 1.56
N HIS A 94 9.30 13.17 2.08
CA HIS A 94 9.63 12.07 3.00
C HIS A 94 10.25 12.48 4.35
N THR A 95 10.22 13.76 4.72
CA THR A 95 10.59 14.18 6.08
C THR A 95 9.38 14.18 7.02
N PRO A 96 9.57 13.83 8.30
CA PRO A 96 8.48 13.79 9.27
C PRO A 96 8.16 15.19 9.84
N GLU A 97 7.96 16.20 8.99
CA GLU A 97 7.63 17.58 9.43
C GLU A 97 6.36 17.61 10.31
N HIS A 98 5.44 16.66 10.11
CA HIS A 98 4.25 16.50 10.94
C HIS A 98 4.59 16.10 12.39
N LEU A 99 5.65 15.30 12.62
CA LEU A 99 6.10 14.94 13.96
C LEU A 99 6.81 16.10 14.64
N GLN A 100 7.60 16.87 13.89
CA GLN A 100 8.25 18.08 14.40
C GLN A 100 7.21 19.11 14.83
N TRP A 101 6.25 19.41 13.95
CA TRP A 101 5.13 20.28 14.27
C TRP A 101 4.37 19.76 15.50
N LEU A 102 4.11 18.46 15.56
CA LEU A 102 3.38 17.88 16.68
C LEU A 102 4.16 18.01 18.00
N ALA A 103 5.47 17.78 18.02
CA ALA A 103 6.31 17.96 19.19
C ALA A 103 6.28 19.41 19.74
N GLU A 104 6.10 20.41 18.87
CA GLU A 104 5.93 21.82 19.28
C GLU A 104 4.54 22.11 19.86
N GLN A 105 3.53 21.29 19.56
CA GLN A 105 2.16 21.47 20.04
C GLN A 105 1.87 20.69 21.34
N LEU A 106 2.68 19.70 21.67
CA LEU A 106 2.44 18.79 22.80
C LEU A 106 3.04 19.29 24.11
N HIS A 107 2.47 18.81 25.20
CA HIS A 107 2.97 19.01 26.56
C HIS A 107 3.42 17.69 27.18
N GLY A 108 4.26 17.77 28.21
CA GLY A 108 4.71 16.60 28.94
C GLY A 108 3.53 15.81 29.53
N GLY A 109 3.50 14.50 29.26
CA GLY A 109 2.41 13.60 29.64
C GLY A 109 1.33 13.39 28.58
N ASP A 110 1.33 14.17 27.50
CA ASP A 110 0.38 13.98 26.41
C ASP A 110 0.56 12.62 25.73
N THR A 111 -0.55 12.09 25.21
CA THR A 111 -0.57 10.82 24.48
C THR A 111 -0.91 11.06 23.01
N VAL A 112 -0.07 10.51 22.14
CA VAL A 112 -0.28 10.48 20.69
C VAL A 112 -0.68 9.06 20.29
N ALA A 113 -1.78 8.92 19.54
CA ALA A 113 -2.23 7.64 19.02
C ALA A 113 -1.99 7.54 17.51
N VAL A 114 -1.61 6.35 17.06
CA VAL A 114 -1.53 5.96 15.66
C VAL A 114 -1.86 4.48 15.55
N ALA A 115 -2.63 4.05 14.56
CA ALA A 115 -2.95 2.64 14.40
C ALA A 115 -1.67 1.83 14.12
N GLY A 116 -1.33 0.88 14.99
CA GLY A 116 -0.07 0.15 14.93
C GLY A 116 0.03 -0.81 13.75
N ASP A 117 -1.11 -1.16 13.15
CA ASP A 117 -1.20 -1.90 11.90
C ASP A 117 -0.92 -1.04 10.66
N SER A 118 -0.69 0.26 10.85
CA SER A 118 -0.47 1.24 9.77
C SER A 118 0.86 1.99 9.94
N VAL A 119 1.75 1.51 10.83
CA VAL A 119 3.05 2.13 11.12
C VAL A 119 4.16 1.09 11.10
N PRO A 120 5.22 1.27 10.28
CA PRO A 120 6.40 0.41 10.30
C PRO A 120 7.09 0.43 11.67
N LEU A 121 7.67 -0.70 12.10
CA LEU A 121 8.44 -0.78 13.35
C LEU A 121 9.56 0.27 13.44
N ALA A 122 10.26 0.53 12.34
CA ALA A 122 11.29 1.57 12.29
C ALA A 122 10.70 2.98 12.52
N ALA A 123 9.52 3.26 11.93
CA ALA A 123 8.85 4.55 12.08
C ALA A 123 8.28 4.72 13.49
N GLN A 124 7.74 3.67 14.11
CA GLN A 124 7.30 3.70 15.51
C GLN A 124 8.44 4.18 16.42
N ARG A 125 9.64 3.60 16.29
CA ARG A 125 10.81 4.00 17.11
C ARG A 125 11.20 5.46 16.87
N GLN A 126 11.12 5.93 15.63
CA GLN A 126 11.37 7.33 15.30
C GLN A 126 10.35 8.26 15.96
N MET A 127 9.07 7.87 15.94
CA MET A 127 7.98 8.59 16.61
C MET A 127 8.17 8.61 18.12
N GLU A 128 8.48 7.47 18.73
CA GLU A 128 8.76 7.36 20.17
C GLU A 128 9.91 8.27 20.60
N ASN A 129 11.00 8.32 19.84
CA ASN A 129 12.13 9.18 20.13
C ASN A 129 11.75 10.67 20.06
N LEU A 130 11.17 11.12 18.93
CA LEU A 130 10.82 12.53 18.72
C LEU A 130 9.75 13.03 19.68
N LEU A 131 8.73 12.21 19.97
CA LEU A 131 7.67 12.57 20.90
C LEU A 131 8.15 12.49 22.36
N GLY A 132 9.08 11.58 22.66
CA GLY A 132 9.73 11.45 23.96
C GLY A 132 10.54 12.68 24.35
N GLU A 133 11.17 13.36 23.39
CA GLU A 133 11.86 14.65 23.60
C GLU A 133 10.89 15.74 24.10
N ALA A 134 9.62 15.71 23.69
CA ALA A 134 8.56 16.59 24.17
C ALA A 134 7.89 16.08 25.47
N GLY A 135 8.33 14.93 26.00
CA GLY A 135 7.71 14.27 27.17
C GLY A 135 6.36 13.61 26.88
N ALA A 136 6.00 13.44 25.61
CA ALA A 136 4.79 12.76 25.18
C ALA A 136 5.00 11.25 25.01
N ARG A 137 3.90 10.50 24.95
CA ARG A 137 3.89 9.03 24.82
C ARG A 137 3.20 8.62 23.53
N LEU A 138 3.72 7.61 22.86
CA LEU A 138 3.07 7.00 21.69
C LEU A 138 2.23 5.78 22.12
N ARG A 139 1.02 5.68 21.58
CA ARG A 139 0.12 4.52 21.68
C ARG A 139 -0.12 3.97 20.27
N THR A 140 0.22 2.70 20.05
CA THR A 140 0.05 2.00 18.76
C THR A 140 -1.04 0.92 18.76
N ASP A 141 -1.69 0.70 19.89
CA ASP A 141 -2.75 -0.29 20.10
C ASP A 141 -4.16 0.29 19.91
N LEU A 142 -4.28 1.55 19.45
CA LEU A 142 -5.55 2.21 19.18
C LEU A 142 -5.71 2.51 17.69
N ASP A 143 -6.83 2.07 17.10
CA ASP A 143 -7.29 2.49 15.78
C ASP A 143 -8.51 3.42 15.93
N LEU A 144 -8.26 4.65 16.39
CA LEU A 144 -9.32 5.65 16.61
C LEU A 144 -10.14 5.97 15.35
N PRO A 145 -9.54 6.09 14.15
CA PRO A 145 -10.31 6.21 12.91
C PRO A 145 -11.22 5.00 12.66
N GLY A 146 -10.73 3.78 12.92
CA GLY A 146 -11.51 2.55 12.81
C GLY A 146 -12.71 2.49 13.77
N GLU A 147 -12.56 2.98 15.00
CA GLU A 147 -13.63 3.00 16.01
C GLU A 147 -14.85 3.84 15.58
N ILE A 148 -14.62 4.92 14.84
CA ILE A 148 -15.70 5.82 14.39
C ILE A 148 -16.21 5.51 12.98
N TRP A 149 -15.54 4.61 12.25
CA TRP A 149 -15.90 4.25 10.88
C TRP A 149 -16.89 3.08 10.87
N THR A 150 -18.15 3.37 11.18
CA THR A 150 -19.21 2.36 11.36
C THR A 150 -19.52 1.55 10.10
N ASP A 151 -19.29 2.11 8.92
CA ASP A 151 -19.49 1.50 7.61
C ASP A 151 -18.15 1.15 6.91
N ARG A 152 -17.12 0.81 7.70
CA ARG A 152 -15.80 0.43 7.16
C ARG A 152 -15.91 -0.76 6.21
N PRO A 153 -15.40 -0.67 4.97
CA PRO A 153 -15.43 -1.77 4.01
C PRO A 153 -14.78 -3.04 4.56
N ALA A 154 -15.26 -4.21 4.15
CA ALA A 154 -14.63 -5.48 4.51
C ALA A 154 -13.26 -5.63 3.81
N LEU A 155 -12.46 -6.60 4.28
CA LEU A 155 -11.22 -6.97 3.59
C LEU A 155 -11.51 -7.50 2.17
N PRO A 156 -10.64 -7.19 1.19
CA PRO A 156 -10.83 -7.67 -0.17
C PRO A 156 -10.75 -9.21 -0.25
N HIS A 157 -11.63 -9.77 -1.06
CA HIS A 157 -11.83 -11.22 -1.20
C HIS A 157 -11.53 -11.71 -2.63
N ALA A 158 -10.69 -10.98 -3.39
CA ALA A 158 -10.41 -11.35 -4.77
C ALA A 158 -9.72 -12.73 -4.87
N PRO A 159 -10.03 -13.57 -5.87
CA PRO A 159 -9.37 -14.86 -6.05
C PRO A 159 -7.85 -14.72 -6.20
N ILE A 160 -7.12 -15.70 -5.65
CA ILE A 160 -5.67 -15.85 -5.83
C ILE A 160 -5.45 -16.91 -6.90
N THR A 161 -4.61 -16.56 -7.88
CA THR A 161 -4.28 -17.44 -9.01
C THR A 161 -2.78 -17.73 -9.06
N GLU A 162 -2.43 -18.85 -9.69
CA GLU A 162 -1.03 -19.22 -9.86
C GLU A 162 -0.38 -18.43 -11.00
N HIS A 163 0.77 -17.82 -10.71
CA HIS A 163 1.67 -17.29 -11.73
C HIS A 163 2.48 -18.44 -12.30
N VAL A 164 1.94 -19.05 -13.36
CA VAL A 164 2.51 -20.26 -13.95
C VAL A 164 3.97 -20.08 -14.35
N LEU A 165 4.73 -21.18 -14.30
CA LEU A 165 6.18 -21.16 -14.47
C LEU A 165 6.64 -20.54 -15.81
N ALA A 166 5.81 -20.65 -16.85
CA ALA A 166 6.07 -20.04 -18.16
C ALA A 166 6.31 -18.52 -18.07
N TYR A 167 5.62 -17.81 -17.15
CA TYR A 167 5.79 -16.38 -16.92
C TYR A 167 6.59 -16.06 -15.64
N ALA A 168 6.53 -16.94 -14.63
CA ALA A 168 7.29 -16.75 -13.39
C ALA A 168 8.79 -17.03 -13.54
N CYS A 169 9.18 -17.81 -14.55
CA CYS A 169 10.55 -18.15 -14.98
C CYS A 169 11.46 -18.81 -13.93
N THR A 170 11.03 -18.88 -12.67
CA THR A 170 11.79 -19.50 -11.58
C THR A 170 10.79 -20.16 -10.62
N SER A 171 11.06 -21.42 -10.29
CA SER A 171 10.18 -22.22 -9.44
C SER A 171 10.13 -21.65 -8.02
N ARG A 172 9.06 -21.96 -7.27
CA ARG A 172 8.98 -21.64 -5.84
C ARG A 172 10.14 -22.29 -5.10
N ALA A 173 10.43 -23.57 -5.38
CA ALA A 173 11.50 -24.32 -4.76
C ALA A 173 12.86 -23.60 -4.85
N ASP A 174 13.23 -23.09 -6.03
CA ASP A 174 14.48 -22.36 -6.23
C ASP A 174 14.50 -21.03 -5.46
N LYS A 175 13.37 -20.29 -5.47
CA LYS A 175 13.23 -19.03 -4.73
C LYS A 175 13.39 -19.25 -3.23
N PHE A 176 12.71 -20.25 -2.68
CA PHE A 176 12.81 -20.62 -1.26
C PHE A 176 14.18 -21.18 -0.89
N ALA A 177 14.84 -21.95 -1.77
CA ALA A 177 16.21 -22.42 -1.54
C ALA A 177 17.20 -21.24 -1.43
N ARG A 178 17.11 -20.28 -2.35
CA ARG A 178 17.91 -19.05 -2.32
C ARG A 178 17.61 -18.21 -1.08
N LEU A 179 16.35 -18.08 -0.68
CA LEU A 179 15.91 -17.39 0.53
C LEU A 179 16.49 -18.04 1.79
N ARG A 180 16.34 -19.35 1.95
CA ARG A 180 16.88 -20.10 3.09
C ARG A 180 18.40 -20.02 3.18
N SER A 181 19.10 -20.00 2.05
CA SER A 181 20.56 -19.75 2.02
C SER A 181 20.90 -18.37 2.60
N ALA A 182 20.17 -17.31 2.23
CA ALA A 182 20.35 -15.98 2.80
C ALA A 182 19.99 -15.90 4.30
N MET A 183 18.94 -16.62 4.73
CA MET A 183 18.58 -16.74 6.15
C MET A 183 19.72 -17.38 6.96
N ARG A 184 20.25 -18.52 6.49
CA ARG A 184 21.35 -19.24 7.17
C ARG A 184 22.63 -18.41 7.27
N LYS A 185 22.97 -17.62 6.25
CA LYS A 185 24.10 -16.66 6.30
C LYS A 185 23.94 -15.63 7.42
N ARG A 186 22.71 -15.28 7.77
CA ARG A 186 22.37 -14.38 8.89
C ARG A 186 22.10 -15.12 10.20
N LYS A 187 22.22 -16.45 10.23
CA LYS A 187 21.86 -17.32 11.36
C LYS A 187 20.39 -17.20 11.78
N ALA A 188 19.51 -16.83 10.85
CA ALA A 188 18.08 -16.76 11.10
C ALA A 188 17.45 -18.16 10.99
N THR A 189 16.63 -18.54 11.97
CA THR A 189 15.85 -19.78 11.94
C THR A 189 14.49 -19.58 11.29
N HIS A 190 13.94 -18.36 11.38
CA HIS A 190 12.67 -17.97 10.79
C HIS A 190 12.80 -16.65 10.03
N HIS A 191 11.91 -16.39 9.09
CA HIS A 191 11.81 -15.10 8.41
C HIS A 191 10.35 -14.72 8.21
N LEU A 192 9.97 -13.54 8.71
CA LEU A 192 8.67 -12.94 8.46
C LEU A 192 8.76 -11.99 7.27
N VAL A 193 7.89 -12.20 6.28
CA VAL A 193 7.69 -11.32 5.13
C VAL A 193 6.27 -10.78 5.20
N SER A 194 6.12 -9.46 5.11
CA SER A 194 4.80 -8.78 5.12
C SER A 194 4.57 -7.90 3.89
N SER A 195 5.58 -7.68 3.04
CA SER A 195 5.42 -7.00 1.76
C SER A 195 4.76 -7.94 0.75
N VAL A 196 3.58 -7.55 0.27
CA VAL A 196 2.73 -8.42 -0.57
C VAL A 196 3.32 -8.72 -1.95
N ASP A 197 4.18 -7.85 -2.48
CA ASP A 197 4.91 -8.07 -3.72
C ASP A 197 6.05 -9.11 -3.57
N ASP A 198 6.74 -9.12 -2.42
CA ASP A 198 7.69 -10.18 -2.09
C ASP A 198 6.99 -11.53 -1.90
N ILE A 199 5.83 -11.55 -1.24
CA ILE A 199 5.05 -12.77 -1.02
C ILE A 199 4.53 -13.33 -2.34
N ALA A 200 3.92 -12.49 -3.19
CA ALA A 200 3.46 -12.88 -4.52
C ALA A 200 4.61 -13.42 -5.39
N TRP A 201 5.81 -12.81 -5.30
CA TRP A 201 6.98 -13.28 -6.04
C TRP A 201 7.53 -14.61 -5.51
N LEU A 202 7.66 -14.79 -4.19
CA LEU A 202 8.18 -16.02 -3.57
C LEU A 202 7.27 -17.22 -3.82
N THR A 203 5.96 -17.00 -3.74
CA THR A 203 4.95 -18.06 -3.85
C THR A 203 4.50 -18.35 -5.27
N ASN A 204 4.93 -17.55 -6.27
CA ASN A 204 4.39 -17.60 -7.63
C ASN A 204 2.86 -17.53 -7.65
N LEU A 205 2.29 -16.65 -6.82
CA LEU A 205 0.86 -16.38 -6.78
C LEU A 205 0.58 -14.92 -7.17
N ARG A 206 -0.60 -14.63 -7.67
CA ARG A 206 -1.10 -13.28 -7.96
C ARG A 206 -2.52 -13.14 -7.43
N GLY A 207 -2.93 -11.91 -7.19
CA GLY A 207 -4.31 -11.57 -6.80
C GLY A 207 -4.68 -10.20 -7.35
N SER A 208 -5.78 -9.64 -6.86
CA SER A 208 -6.23 -8.29 -7.24
C SER A 208 -6.86 -7.56 -6.06
N ASP A 209 -6.32 -7.76 -4.85
CA ASP A 209 -6.81 -7.10 -3.64
C ASP A 209 -6.50 -5.60 -3.61
N VAL A 210 -5.47 -5.20 -4.35
CA VAL A 210 -5.00 -3.83 -4.45
C VAL A 210 -5.17 -3.39 -5.90
N GLU A 211 -5.86 -2.26 -6.11
CA GLU A 211 -6.08 -1.70 -7.46
C GLU A 211 -4.74 -1.54 -8.18
N CYS A 212 -4.70 -1.93 -9.46
CA CYS A 212 -3.53 -1.87 -10.33
C CYS A 212 -2.30 -2.70 -9.92
N ASN A 213 -2.36 -3.41 -8.79
CA ASN A 213 -1.26 -4.21 -8.27
C ASN A 213 -1.70 -5.67 -8.19
N PRO A 214 -1.07 -6.60 -8.95
CA PRO A 214 -1.52 -7.99 -9.01
C PRO A 214 -1.07 -8.80 -7.78
N VAL A 215 -1.43 -8.35 -6.58
CA VAL A 215 -1.04 -8.87 -5.27
C VAL A 215 -2.27 -9.20 -4.44
N PHE A 216 -2.05 -9.89 -3.33
CA PHE A 216 -3.07 -10.28 -2.37
C PHE A 216 -2.57 -10.06 -0.96
N LEU A 217 -3.50 -9.76 -0.04
CA LEU A 217 -3.19 -9.56 1.36
C LEU A 217 -2.71 -10.86 1.98
N ALA A 218 -1.49 -10.84 2.49
CA ALA A 218 -0.88 -11.99 3.12
C ALA A 218 0.31 -11.63 4.01
N HIS A 219 0.60 -12.51 4.96
CA HIS A 219 1.92 -12.61 5.59
C HIS A 219 2.53 -13.97 5.26
N LEU A 220 3.86 -14.06 5.26
CA LEU A 220 4.57 -15.31 5.04
C LEU A 220 5.61 -15.51 6.15
N LEU A 221 5.51 -16.61 6.89
CA LEU A 221 6.50 -17.03 7.87
C LEU A 221 7.26 -18.25 7.32
N VAL A 222 8.55 -18.07 7.06
CA VAL A 222 9.41 -19.10 6.46
C VAL A 222 10.33 -19.69 7.52
N SER A 223 10.38 -21.02 7.63
CA SER A 223 11.40 -21.72 8.40
C SER A 223 12.64 -22.02 7.54
N ALA A 224 13.82 -21.89 8.14
CA ALA A 224 15.08 -22.24 7.49
C ALA A 224 15.16 -23.73 7.10
N ASP A 225 14.58 -24.62 7.91
CA ASP A 225 14.78 -26.08 7.80
C ASP A 225 13.48 -26.89 7.69
N ALA A 226 12.31 -26.27 7.91
CA ALA A 226 11.01 -26.90 7.71
C ALA A 226 10.28 -26.29 6.49
N GLY A 227 8.99 -26.01 6.63
CA GLY A 227 8.16 -25.38 5.60
C GLY A 227 8.06 -23.86 5.70
N ALA A 228 7.04 -23.32 5.05
CA ALA A 228 6.56 -21.96 5.24
C ALA A 228 5.06 -21.96 5.50
N THR A 229 4.56 -20.91 6.13
CA THR A 229 3.13 -20.70 6.35
C THR A 229 2.72 -19.38 5.72
N LEU A 230 1.78 -19.45 4.78
CA LEU A 230 1.13 -18.34 4.10
C LEU A 230 -0.17 -18.01 4.84
N PHE A 231 -0.21 -16.85 5.49
CA PHE A 231 -1.38 -16.35 6.21
C PHE A 231 -2.21 -15.51 5.23
N THR A 232 -3.31 -16.05 4.73
CA THR A 232 -4.23 -15.38 3.79
C THR A 232 -5.63 -15.99 3.89
N GLY A 233 -6.59 -15.47 3.13
CA GLY A 233 -7.93 -16.06 3.08
C GLY A 233 -7.91 -17.42 2.36
N ARG A 234 -8.12 -18.52 3.07
CA ARG A 234 -8.19 -19.88 2.47
C ARG A 234 -9.21 -19.97 1.34
N THR A 235 -10.34 -19.27 1.48
CA THR A 235 -11.43 -19.21 0.49
C THR A 235 -11.04 -18.52 -0.82
N LYS A 236 -9.89 -17.83 -0.85
CA LYS A 236 -9.38 -17.15 -2.05
C LYS A 236 -8.60 -18.09 -2.97
N LEU A 237 -8.30 -19.30 -2.51
CA LEU A 237 -7.54 -20.33 -3.23
C LEU A 237 -8.44 -21.52 -3.53
N ASP A 238 -8.27 -22.13 -4.70
CA ASP A 238 -8.88 -23.44 -4.98
C ASP A 238 -8.12 -24.60 -4.30
N ASP A 239 -8.77 -25.76 -4.17
CA ASP A 239 -8.21 -26.93 -3.48
C ASP A 239 -6.93 -27.46 -4.15
N ARG A 240 -6.88 -27.35 -5.49
CA ARG A 240 -5.70 -27.75 -6.27
C ARG A 240 -4.49 -26.89 -5.92
N THR A 241 -4.66 -25.57 -5.86
CA THR A 241 -3.60 -24.62 -5.53
C THR A 241 -3.11 -24.87 -4.11
N VAL A 242 -4.02 -25.11 -3.16
CA VAL A 242 -3.64 -25.46 -1.78
C VAL A 242 -2.86 -26.77 -1.69
N ALA A 243 -3.29 -27.81 -2.40
CA ALA A 243 -2.54 -29.06 -2.48
C ALA A 243 -1.14 -28.87 -3.10
N THR A 244 -1.04 -28.04 -4.14
CA THR A 244 0.24 -27.72 -4.80
C THR A 244 1.16 -26.91 -3.88
N LEU A 245 0.63 -25.96 -3.10
CA LEU A 245 1.39 -25.23 -2.08
C LEU A 245 1.90 -26.19 -1.00
N ALA A 246 1.05 -27.08 -0.51
CA ALA A 246 1.42 -28.05 0.50
C ALA A 246 2.53 -29.00 0.02
N ALA A 247 2.47 -29.46 -1.24
CA ALA A 247 3.52 -30.26 -1.86
C ALA A 247 4.87 -29.53 -1.94
N ASP A 248 4.85 -28.20 -2.12
CA ASP A 248 6.05 -27.34 -2.08
C ASP A 248 6.47 -26.96 -0.65
N GLY A 249 5.81 -27.51 0.38
CA GLY A 249 6.09 -27.23 1.78
C GLY A 249 5.56 -25.89 2.28
N ILE A 250 4.52 -25.35 1.63
CA ILE A 250 3.83 -24.11 2.02
C ILE A 250 2.43 -24.45 2.53
N THR A 251 2.19 -24.24 3.83
CA THR A 251 0.86 -24.39 4.43
C THR A 251 0.09 -23.07 4.35
N VAL A 252 -1.24 -23.15 4.26
CA VAL A 252 -2.13 -21.98 4.26
C VAL A 252 -2.82 -21.88 5.62
N ALA A 253 -2.77 -20.71 6.24
CA ALA A 253 -3.43 -20.39 7.51
C ALA A 253 -4.25 -19.11 7.36
N ASP A 254 -5.18 -18.86 8.30
CA ASP A 254 -6.01 -17.66 8.27
C ASP A 254 -5.17 -16.39 8.47
N TYR A 255 -5.51 -15.33 7.74
CA TYR A 255 -4.79 -14.05 7.76
C TYR A 255 -4.61 -13.48 9.17
N ALA A 256 -5.63 -13.60 10.04
CA ALA A 256 -5.60 -13.05 11.38
C ALA A 256 -4.68 -13.81 12.36
N THR A 257 -4.26 -15.03 12.01
CA THR A 257 -3.50 -15.92 12.91
C THR A 257 -1.99 -15.71 12.89
N VAL A 258 -1.49 -14.74 12.10
CA VAL A 258 -0.05 -14.44 12.00
C VAL A 258 0.56 -14.06 13.35
N THR A 259 -0.14 -13.28 14.18
CA THR A 259 0.36 -12.86 15.50
C THR A 259 0.45 -14.04 16.46
N ASP A 260 -0.51 -14.97 16.41
CA ASP A 260 -0.51 -16.17 17.24
C ASP A 260 0.66 -17.10 16.86
N ALA A 261 0.94 -17.23 15.56
CA ALA A 261 2.07 -17.99 15.06
C ALA A 261 3.42 -17.37 15.49
N LEU A 262 3.54 -16.04 15.47
CA LEU A 262 4.73 -15.33 15.96
C LEU A 262 4.91 -15.49 17.47
N ALA A 263 3.82 -15.39 18.24
CA ALA A 263 3.83 -15.57 19.69
C ALA A 263 4.20 -17.00 20.10
N SER A 264 3.90 -17.98 19.24
CA SER A 264 4.19 -19.40 19.46
C SER A 264 5.57 -19.84 18.99
N LEU A 265 6.42 -18.94 18.50
CA LEU A 265 7.78 -19.28 18.08
C LEU A 265 8.59 -19.84 19.27
N PRO A 266 9.33 -20.96 19.08
CA PRO A 266 10.12 -21.55 20.16
C PRO A 266 11.15 -20.57 20.74
N ALA A 267 11.38 -20.66 22.05
CA ALA A 267 12.44 -19.90 22.70
C ALA A 267 13.81 -20.19 22.06
N GLY A 268 14.61 -19.14 21.86
CA GLY A 268 15.90 -19.24 21.15
C GLY A 268 15.79 -19.21 19.63
N SER A 269 14.58 -19.06 19.07
CA SER A 269 14.42 -18.75 17.65
C SER A 269 15.07 -17.41 17.29
N ALA A 270 15.58 -17.31 16.06
CA ALA A 270 16.11 -16.08 15.50
C ALA A 270 15.29 -15.70 14.26
N LEU A 271 14.48 -14.65 14.40
CA LEU A 271 13.52 -14.20 13.40
C LEU A 271 14.09 -13.04 12.58
N LEU A 272 14.30 -13.28 11.29
CA LEU A 272 14.61 -12.25 10.30
C LEU A 272 13.36 -11.46 9.95
N LEU A 273 13.43 -10.14 10.02
CA LEU A 273 12.37 -9.23 9.57
C LEU A 273 12.96 -7.90 9.10
N ASP A 274 12.26 -7.22 8.19
CA ASP A 274 12.60 -5.87 7.78
C ASP A 274 11.77 -4.86 8.60
N PRO A 275 12.39 -4.05 9.47
CA PRO A 275 11.65 -3.12 10.35
C PRO A 275 10.97 -1.98 9.57
N GLY A 276 11.34 -1.75 8.31
CA GLY A 276 10.68 -0.82 7.40
C GLY A 276 9.52 -1.44 6.62
N ARG A 277 9.32 -2.76 6.70
CA ARG A 277 8.27 -3.50 5.97
C ARG A 277 7.33 -4.30 6.88
N VAL A 278 7.59 -4.32 8.19
CA VAL A 278 6.73 -4.96 9.20
C VAL A 278 6.14 -3.88 10.10
N VAL A 279 4.82 -3.89 10.23
CA VAL A 279 4.10 -2.93 11.06
C VAL A 279 4.22 -3.24 12.55
N SER A 280 4.11 -2.21 13.38
CA SER A 280 4.32 -2.28 14.83
C SER A 280 3.40 -3.29 15.52
N ALA A 281 2.14 -3.39 15.11
CA ALA A 281 1.17 -4.33 15.68
C ALA A 281 1.62 -5.79 15.50
N ILE A 282 2.16 -6.15 14.32
CA ILE A 282 2.69 -7.49 14.04
C ILE A 282 3.99 -7.71 14.82
N ALA A 283 4.88 -6.71 14.85
CA ALA A 283 6.15 -6.80 15.57
C ALA A 283 5.97 -6.93 17.09
N ALA A 284 4.87 -6.41 17.65
CA ALA A 284 4.54 -6.51 19.06
C ALA A 284 4.25 -7.96 19.51
N ALA A 285 3.78 -8.82 18.60
CA ALA A 285 3.51 -10.23 18.89
C ALA A 285 4.79 -11.09 19.04
N ILE A 286 5.95 -10.57 18.65
CA ILE A 286 7.22 -11.32 18.70
C ILE A 286 7.72 -11.38 20.16
N PRO A 287 7.82 -12.58 20.78
CA PRO A 287 8.22 -12.74 22.16
C PRO A 287 9.65 -12.25 22.42
N VAL A 288 9.93 -11.80 23.66
CA VAL A 288 11.28 -11.39 24.10
C VAL A 288 12.30 -12.53 24.06
N THR A 289 11.84 -13.78 24.05
CA THR A 289 12.67 -15.00 23.93
C THR A 289 13.12 -15.29 22.50
N VAL A 290 12.59 -14.55 21.52
CA VAL A 290 12.96 -14.65 20.10
C VAL A 290 13.93 -13.52 19.76
N GLN A 291 15.11 -13.89 19.25
CA GLN A 291 16.07 -12.92 18.76
C GLN A 291 15.56 -12.28 17.46
N ARG A 292 15.42 -10.96 17.43
CA ARG A 292 15.10 -10.21 16.21
C ARG A 292 16.38 -9.97 15.41
N ILE A 293 16.40 -10.40 14.15
CA ILE A 293 17.43 -10.07 13.17
C ILE A 293 16.81 -9.07 12.21
N GLU A 294 17.15 -7.80 12.36
CA GLU A 294 16.59 -6.72 11.55
C GLU A 294 17.46 -6.48 10.31
N ALA A 295 16.90 -6.75 9.13
CA ALA A 295 17.56 -6.49 7.85
C ALA A 295 16.54 -6.49 6.70
N ALA A 296 16.91 -5.86 5.58
CA ALA A 296 16.08 -5.87 4.37
C ALA A 296 15.71 -7.28 3.91
N ASN A 297 14.49 -7.45 3.41
CA ASN A 297 14.00 -8.71 2.85
C ASN A 297 14.93 -9.20 1.73
N PRO A 298 15.52 -10.41 1.82
CA PRO A 298 16.39 -10.92 0.77
C PRO A 298 15.68 -11.02 -0.60
N SER A 299 14.38 -11.36 -0.59
CA SER A 299 13.54 -11.46 -1.78
C SER A 299 13.46 -10.16 -2.58
N THR A 300 13.52 -8.99 -1.92
CA THR A 300 13.48 -7.69 -2.59
C THR A 300 14.67 -7.53 -3.53
N ALA A 301 15.87 -7.86 -3.06
CA ALA A 301 17.08 -7.84 -3.88
C ALA A 301 17.04 -8.93 -4.97
N PHE A 302 16.44 -10.08 -4.68
CA PHE A 302 16.36 -11.19 -5.63
C PHE A 302 15.48 -10.85 -6.84
N LYS A 303 14.29 -10.27 -6.60
CA LYS A 303 13.33 -9.89 -7.65
C LYS A 303 13.67 -8.57 -8.34
N ALA A 304 14.60 -7.79 -7.80
CA ALA A 304 15.08 -6.57 -8.45
C ALA A 304 15.83 -6.89 -9.76
N VAL A 305 16.61 -7.98 -9.77
CA VAL A 305 17.40 -8.42 -10.93
C VAL A 305 16.64 -9.51 -11.68
N LYS A 306 16.14 -9.17 -12.88
CA LYS A 306 15.37 -10.09 -13.74
C LYS A 306 16.33 -11.07 -14.43
N ASN A 307 15.93 -12.32 -14.54
CA ASN A 307 16.64 -13.31 -15.36
C ASN A 307 16.37 -13.07 -16.85
N ALA A 308 17.06 -13.82 -17.72
CA ALA A 308 16.94 -13.65 -19.17
C ALA A 308 15.51 -13.88 -19.68
N ASP A 309 14.84 -14.93 -19.19
CA ASP A 309 13.47 -15.27 -19.60
C ASP A 309 12.45 -14.21 -19.15
N GLU A 310 12.59 -13.68 -17.93
CA GLU A 310 11.77 -12.56 -17.43
C GLU A 310 11.98 -11.30 -18.29
N LEU A 311 13.22 -11.03 -18.71
CA LEU A 311 13.53 -9.88 -19.58
C LEU A 311 12.94 -10.06 -20.98
N ASP A 312 12.93 -11.27 -21.53
CA ASP A 312 12.31 -11.55 -22.82
C ASP A 312 10.80 -11.35 -22.78
N HIS A 313 10.12 -11.78 -21.71
CA HIS A 313 8.70 -11.46 -21.50
C HIS A 313 8.46 -9.96 -21.38
N ILE A 314 9.29 -9.23 -20.63
CA ILE A 314 9.15 -7.77 -20.51
C ILE A 314 9.29 -7.09 -21.87
N ARG A 315 10.28 -7.48 -22.69
CA ARG A 315 10.47 -6.93 -24.04
C ARG A 315 9.24 -7.17 -24.92
N GLU A 316 8.69 -8.37 -24.89
CA GLU A 316 7.50 -8.72 -25.65
C GLU A 316 6.26 -7.95 -25.18
N VAL A 317 6.06 -7.81 -23.86
CA VAL A 317 4.97 -7.00 -23.30
C VAL A 317 5.13 -5.53 -23.72
N MET A 318 6.33 -4.96 -23.66
CA MET A 318 6.57 -3.57 -24.10
C MET A 318 6.33 -3.39 -25.60
N ARG A 319 6.65 -4.39 -26.43
CA ARG A 319 6.35 -4.36 -27.88
C ARG A 319 4.83 -4.35 -28.12
N ARG A 320 4.08 -5.19 -27.41
CA ARG A 320 2.62 -5.25 -27.48
C ARG A 320 1.96 -3.97 -26.97
N ASP A 321 2.41 -3.43 -25.83
CA ASP A 321 1.89 -2.17 -25.28
C ASP A 321 2.19 -0.99 -26.20
N GLY A 322 3.37 -0.95 -26.82
CA GLY A 322 3.71 0.06 -27.83
C GLY A 322 2.77 0.02 -29.05
N ALA A 323 2.42 -1.18 -29.53
CA ALA A 323 1.44 -1.33 -30.61
C ALA A 323 0.03 -0.89 -30.16
N ALA A 324 -0.40 -1.26 -28.95
CA ALA A 324 -1.67 -0.82 -28.38
C ALA A 324 -1.76 0.72 -28.27
N LEU A 325 -0.69 1.36 -27.80
CA LEU A 325 -0.64 2.83 -27.73
C LEU A 325 -0.67 3.47 -29.11
N ALA A 326 0.03 2.93 -30.10
CA ALA A 326 -0.04 3.44 -31.47
C ALA A 326 -1.47 3.36 -32.05
N HIS A 327 -2.18 2.25 -31.79
CA HIS A 327 -3.59 2.12 -32.15
C HIS A 327 -4.48 3.12 -31.43
N ALA A 328 -4.29 3.31 -30.12
CA ALA A 328 -5.07 4.27 -29.35
C ALA A 328 -4.84 5.71 -29.82
N PHE A 329 -3.59 6.11 -30.08
CA PHE A 329 -3.25 7.44 -30.59
C PHE A 329 -3.85 7.68 -31.98
N HIS A 330 -3.75 6.69 -32.87
CA HIS A 330 -4.41 6.77 -34.18
C HIS A 330 -5.92 6.99 -34.05
N GLU A 331 -6.59 6.23 -33.17
CA GLU A 331 -8.03 6.36 -32.97
C GLU A 331 -8.42 7.73 -32.39
N ILE A 332 -7.66 8.25 -31.42
CA ILE A 332 -7.87 9.58 -30.85
C ILE A 332 -7.72 10.66 -31.93
N GLU A 333 -6.64 10.62 -32.70
CA GLU A 333 -6.38 11.57 -33.79
C GLU A 333 -7.46 11.50 -34.88
N HIS A 334 -7.85 10.29 -35.28
CA HIS A 334 -8.89 10.07 -36.27
C HIS A 334 -10.23 10.65 -35.81
N GLN A 335 -10.67 10.34 -34.59
CA GLN A 335 -11.94 10.85 -34.05
C GLN A 335 -11.94 12.38 -33.90
N LEU A 336 -10.83 12.97 -33.45
CA LEU A 336 -10.68 14.43 -33.40
C LEU A 336 -10.70 15.05 -34.81
N GLY A 337 -10.07 14.42 -35.79
CA GLY A 337 -10.07 14.85 -37.20
C GLY A 337 -11.45 14.79 -37.85
N GLU A 338 -12.31 13.86 -37.44
CA GLU A 338 -13.74 13.80 -37.83
C GLU A 338 -14.62 14.82 -37.07
N GLY A 339 -14.04 15.60 -36.15
CA GLY A 339 -14.77 16.58 -35.35
C GLY A 339 -15.58 15.98 -34.20
N LYS A 340 -15.30 14.74 -33.77
CA LYS A 340 -15.95 14.15 -32.59
C LYS A 340 -15.46 14.87 -31.32
N ALA A 341 -16.42 15.16 -30.43
CA ALA A 341 -16.11 15.73 -29.14
C ALA A 341 -15.56 14.64 -28.21
N LEU A 342 -14.24 14.65 -27.98
CA LEU A 342 -13.59 13.78 -27.01
C LEU A 342 -13.30 14.53 -25.71
N THR A 343 -13.26 13.78 -24.62
CA THR A 343 -12.85 14.25 -23.30
C THR A 343 -11.64 13.45 -22.80
N GLU A 344 -11.02 13.92 -21.72
CA GLU A 344 -9.96 13.17 -21.04
C GLU A 344 -10.42 11.77 -20.59
N LEU A 345 -11.72 11.60 -20.28
CA LEU A 345 -12.33 10.31 -19.95
C LEU A 345 -12.33 9.37 -21.15
N ASP A 346 -12.56 9.89 -22.36
CA ASP A 346 -12.53 9.11 -23.60
C ASP A 346 -11.12 8.62 -23.91
N VAL A 347 -10.09 9.43 -23.65
CA VAL A 347 -8.69 9.01 -23.81
C VAL A 347 -8.38 7.80 -22.95
N HIS A 348 -8.79 7.82 -21.67
CA HIS A 348 -8.63 6.66 -20.79
C HIS A 348 -9.32 5.42 -21.36
N ARG A 349 -10.59 5.55 -21.78
CA ARG A 349 -11.36 4.44 -22.36
C ARG A 349 -10.72 3.87 -23.62
N LEU A 350 -10.22 4.72 -24.52
CA LEU A 350 -9.59 4.31 -25.78
C LEU A 350 -8.25 3.60 -25.54
N VAL A 351 -7.41 4.13 -24.65
CA VAL A 351 -6.14 3.49 -24.26
C VAL A 351 -6.39 2.16 -23.57
N HIS A 352 -7.36 2.10 -22.64
CA HIS A 352 -7.76 0.86 -22.00
C HIS A 352 -8.21 -0.18 -23.04
N ALA A 353 -9.11 0.18 -23.95
CA ALA A 353 -9.63 -0.74 -24.96
C ALA A 353 -8.51 -1.30 -25.86
N ALA A 354 -7.56 -0.45 -26.29
CA ALA A 354 -6.44 -0.90 -27.11
C ALA A 354 -5.51 -1.87 -26.37
N ARG A 355 -5.27 -1.63 -25.07
CA ARG A 355 -4.48 -2.54 -24.21
C ARG A 355 -5.23 -3.84 -23.93
N ALA A 356 -6.52 -3.77 -23.62
CA ALA A 356 -7.38 -4.91 -23.36
C ALA A 356 -7.53 -5.85 -24.56
N ALA A 357 -7.31 -5.35 -25.78
CA ALA A 357 -7.26 -6.16 -26.98
C ALA A 357 -5.94 -6.97 -27.14
N GLN A 358 -4.90 -6.69 -26.35
CA GLN A 358 -3.66 -7.46 -26.40
C GLN A 358 -3.81 -8.82 -25.70
N PRO A 359 -3.18 -9.89 -26.20
CA PRO A 359 -3.21 -11.19 -25.54
C PRO A 359 -2.66 -11.13 -24.12
N ASP A 360 -3.30 -11.89 -23.22
CA ASP A 360 -2.94 -12.02 -21.80
C ASP A 360 -3.03 -10.71 -21.00
N PHE A 361 -3.80 -9.71 -21.47
CA PHE A 361 -4.08 -8.50 -20.70
C PHE A 361 -4.82 -8.84 -19.39
N VAL A 362 -4.33 -8.30 -18.28
CA VAL A 362 -4.92 -8.49 -16.94
C VAL A 362 -5.63 -7.22 -16.46
N GLY A 363 -4.99 -6.07 -16.61
CA GLY A 363 -5.48 -4.78 -16.10
C GLY A 363 -4.40 -3.71 -16.18
N GLU A 364 -4.72 -2.47 -15.81
CA GLU A 364 -3.75 -1.38 -15.75
C GLU A 364 -2.79 -1.53 -14.57
N SER A 365 -1.55 -1.05 -14.75
CA SER A 365 -0.55 -0.95 -13.68
C SER A 365 -0.64 0.34 -12.86
N PHE A 366 -1.47 1.29 -13.29
CA PHE A 366 -1.89 2.48 -12.55
C PHE A 366 -3.07 3.15 -13.29
N ALA A 367 -3.84 3.98 -12.60
CA ALA A 367 -4.92 4.75 -13.23
C ALA A 367 -4.35 5.67 -14.33
N THR A 368 -4.94 5.62 -15.53
CA THR A 368 -4.45 6.42 -16.67
C THR A 368 -4.50 7.91 -16.36
N ILE A 369 -3.37 8.60 -16.56
CA ILE A 369 -3.26 10.06 -16.43
C ILE A 369 -3.44 10.67 -17.82
N ALA A 370 -4.64 11.18 -18.08
CA ALA A 370 -4.98 11.90 -19.30
C ALA A 370 -5.33 13.34 -18.94
N GLY A 371 -4.34 14.25 -19.00
CA GLY A 371 -4.51 15.67 -18.68
C GLY A 371 -4.34 16.55 -19.92
N TYR A 372 -5.34 17.38 -20.21
CA TYR A 372 -5.35 18.35 -21.30
C TYR A 372 -5.12 19.77 -20.76
N GLN A 373 -4.23 20.53 -21.41
CA GLN A 373 -3.83 21.88 -21.03
C GLN A 373 -3.45 22.00 -19.54
N ALA A 374 -4.18 22.83 -18.77
CA ALA A 374 -3.90 23.04 -17.34
C ALA A 374 -3.95 21.74 -16.53
N ASN A 375 -4.76 20.76 -16.94
CA ASN A 375 -4.79 19.46 -16.29
C ASN A 375 -3.50 18.66 -16.51
N GLY A 376 -2.81 18.86 -17.63
CA GLY A 376 -1.52 18.25 -17.92
C GLY A 376 -0.36 18.74 -17.03
N ALA A 377 -0.54 19.86 -16.32
CA ALA A 377 0.45 20.37 -15.37
C ALA A 377 0.41 19.65 -14.00
N MET A 378 -0.60 18.81 -13.75
CA MET A 378 -0.80 18.11 -12.48
C MET A 378 -0.22 16.68 -12.56
N PRO A 379 0.84 16.34 -11.79
CA PRO A 379 1.57 15.08 -11.95
C PRO A 379 0.76 13.79 -11.75
N HIS A 380 -0.24 13.83 -10.86
CA HIS A 380 -1.12 12.69 -10.53
C HIS A 380 -2.59 13.02 -10.85
N TYR A 381 -2.83 13.78 -11.93
CA TYR A 381 -4.18 14.10 -12.36
C TYR A 381 -5.01 12.86 -12.70
N ARG A 382 -6.27 12.85 -12.25
CA ARG A 382 -7.27 11.87 -12.65
C ARG A 382 -8.52 12.61 -13.10
N ALA A 383 -8.90 12.43 -14.35
CA ALA A 383 -10.18 12.90 -14.86
C ALA A 383 -11.32 12.13 -14.16
N THR A 384 -12.40 12.85 -13.85
CA THR A 384 -13.60 12.31 -13.21
C THR A 384 -14.83 12.81 -13.96
N GLN A 385 -16.00 12.23 -13.68
CA GLN A 385 -17.25 12.71 -14.27
C GLN A 385 -17.50 14.18 -13.89
N GLU A 386 -17.12 14.57 -12.68
CA GLU A 386 -17.28 15.92 -12.13
C GLU A 386 -16.19 16.90 -12.59
N SER A 387 -15.02 16.41 -13.00
CA SER A 387 -13.87 17.23 -13.37
C SER A 387 -13.08 16.57 -14.51
N HIS A 388 -13.35 17.02 -15.73
CA HIS A 388 -12.62 16.66 -16.94
C HIS A 388 -12.65 17.80 -17.97
N SER A 389 -11.69 17.81 -18.89
CA SER A 389 -11.64 18.75 -20.01
C SER A 389 -12.04 18.07 -21.32
N ALA A 390 -12.69 18.84 -22.21
CA ALA A 390 -12.86 18.47 -23.60
C ALA A 390 -11.55 18.71 -24.38
N LEU A 391 -11.18 17.76 -25.23
CA LEU A 391 -10.04 17.87 -26.13
C LEU A 391 -10.41 18.71 -27.34
N LYS A 392 -9.43 19.44 -27.86
CA LYS A 392 -9.53 20.13 -29.14
C LYS A 392 -8.39 19.71 -30.04
N ALA A 393 -8.66 19.64 -31.34
CA ALA A 393 -7.65 19.51 -32.38
C ALA A 393 -6.90 20.85 -32.54
N GLU A 394 -6.07 21.19 -31.56
CA GLU A 394 -5.15 22.32 -31.61
C GLU A 394 -3.75 21.76 -31.84
N ALA A 395 -3.00 22.31 -32.80
CA ALA A 395 -1.61 21.92 -33.00
C ALA A 395 -0.82 22.22 -31.73
N CYS A 396 -0.01 21.26 -31.25
CA CYS A 396 0.96 21.54 -30.19
C CYS A 396 1.85 22.71 -30.64
N CYS A 397 1.71 23.87 -29.99
CA CYS A 397 2.59 25.02 -30.20
C CYS A 397 3.97 24.81 -29.57
#